data_AF-A0A9D8KA42-F1
#
_entry.id   AF-A0A9D8KA42-F1
#
_cell.length_a   1.000
_cell.length_b   1.000
_cell.length_c   1.000
_cell.angle_alpha   90.00
_cell.angle_beta   90.00
_cell.angle_gamma   90.00
#
_symmetry.space_group_name_H-M   'P 1'
#
loop_
_entity.id
_entity.type
_entity.pdbx_description
1 polymer ?
#
loop_
_entity_poly.entity_id
_entity_poly.type
_entity_poly.pdbx_seq_one_letter_code
_entity_poly.pdbx_strand_id
1 'polypeptide(L)'
;MDFVLLACWAKGSAKADLNIYLVDEAPNLKVLVSGQLASLGSAVALATCDVNGALVSSVGAICTGTSAVTDLRAINGPTGFGGTASFLGADSVSGPSFLLAANFLTLYGSGVYSIDPSYSAGSPFLSSATFNNTSLAAQGFTSLGPVGSWSISGTSESINLFVGQVPGPLPLLGAGAAFGWSRRLRRRISASVITPPQA
;
A
#
# COMPACT_ATOMS: atom_id res chain seq x y z
N MET A 1 8.88 13.73 -17.71
CA MET A 1 7.41 13.85 -17.55
C MET A 1 7.11 13.14 -16.25
N ASP A 2 7.17 13.91 -15.17
CA ASP A 2 7.06 13.43 -13.80
C ASP A 2 5.60 13.11 -13.47
N PHE A 3 5.34 11.85 -13.11
CA PHE A 3 4.09 11.45 -12.48
C PHE A 3 4.17 11.81 -10.99
N VAL A 4 3.92 13.09 -10.68
CA VAL A 4 3.67 13.56 -9.32
C VAL A 4 2.16 13.70 -9.17
N LEU A 5 1.51 12.60 -8.83
CA LEU A 5 0.14 12.60 -8.29
C LEU A 5 0.26 12.60 -6.75
N LEU A 6 0.83 13.68 -6.21
CA LEU A 6 0.71 13.99 -4.79
C LEU A 6 -0.66 14.66 -4.57
N ALA A 7 -1.60 13.90 -4.02
CA ALA A 7 -2.83 14.47 -3.48
C ALA A 7 -2.47 15.42 -2.32
N CYS A 8 -2.84 16.68 -2.46
CA CYS A 8 -2.73 17.69 -1.41
C CYS A 8 -3.79 17.36 -0.33
N TRP A 9 -3.38 16.67 0.73
CA TRP A 9 -4.22 16.42 1.91
C TRP A 9 -4.15 17.62 2.86
N ALA A 10 -5.31 18.12 3.28
CA ALA A 10 -5.45 19.34 4.06
C ALA A 10 -4.87 19.23 5.49
N LYS A 11 -4.19 20.29 5.95
CA LYS A 11 -3.61 20.46 7.30
C LYS A 11 -4.70 20.68 8.36
N GLY A 12 -5.29 19.61 8.88
CA GLY A 12 -5.67 19.54 10.30
C GLY A 12 -4.81 18.45 10.90
N SER A 13 -4.01 18.73 11.95
CA SER A 13 -2.95 17.85 12.51
C SER A 13 -3.17 16.40 12.13
N ALA A 14 -2.64 16.01 10.97
CA ALA A 14 -3.07 14.80 10.31
C ALA A 14 -2.58 13.67 11.18
N LYS A 15 -3.53 12.98 11.80
CA LYS A 15 -3.27 11.79 12.60
C LYS A 15 -2.30 10.91 11.80
N ALA A 16 -1.14 10.63 12.40
CA ALA A 16 -0.10 9.84 11.74
C ALA A 16 -0.67 8.43 11.56
N ASP A 17 -0.79 8.02 10.31
CA ASP A 17 -1.39 6.75 9.93
C ASP A 17 -0.43 6.00 9.00
N LEU A 18 -0.42 4.68 9.18
CA LEU A 18 0.23 3.75 8.27
C LEU A 18 -0.86 3.08 7.41
N ASN A 19 -0.71 3.15 6.10
CA ASN A 19 -1.66 2.60 5.15
C ASN A 19 -1.03 1.42 4.41
N ILE A 20 -1.74 0.30 4.43
CA ILE A 20 -1.42 -0.92 3.70
C ILE A 20 -2.38 -1.00 2.51
N TYR A 21 -1.83 -1.14 1.31
CA TYR A 21 -2.60 -1.31 0.09
C TYR A 21 -2.30 -2.69 -0.50
N LEU A 22 -3.34 -3.50 -0.64
CA LEU A 22 -3.32 -4.72 -1.42
C LEU A 22 -3.82 -4.37 -2.83
N VAL A 23 -2.94 -4.47 -3.80
CA VAL A 23 -3.15 -3.96 -5.16
C VAL A 23 -2.95 -5.05 -6.19
N ASP A 24 -3.99 -5.28 -7.00
CA ASP A 24 -3.85 -6.10 -8.20
C ASP A 24 -3.18 -5.28 -9.32
N GLU A 25 -1.99 -5.71 -9.71
CA GLU A 25 -1.24 -5.28 -10.89
C GLU A 25 -1.02 -6.50 -11.80
N ALA A 26 -2.11 -6.99 -12.40
CA ALA A 26 -2.10 -8.23 -13.19
C ALA A 26 -0.85 -8.34 -14.10
N PRO A 27 -0.09 -9.44 -14.00
CA PRO A 27 -0.43 -10.72 -13.33
C PRO A 27 -0.04 -10.82 -11.84
N ASN A 28 0.32 -9.72 -11.20
CA ASN A 28 0.93 -9.73 -9.87
C ASN A 28 0.02 -9.09 -8.81
N LEU A 29 0.11 -9.60 -7.59
CA LEU A 29 -0.45 -8.97 -6.40
C LEU A 29 0.66 -8.24 -5.67
N LYS A 30 0.44 -6.97 -5.33
CA LYS A 30 1.37 -6.17 -4.54
C LYS A 30 0.79 -5.78 -3.20
N VAL A 31 1.61 -5.88 -2.18
CA VAL A 31 1.39 -5.29 -0.86
C VAL A 31 2.27 -4.07 -0.76
N LEU A 32 1.69 -2.91 -0.50
CA LEU A 32 2.39 -1.64 -0.33
C LEU A 32 2.08 -1.12 1.06
N VAL A 33 3.10 -0.75 1.83
CA VAL A 33 2.95 -0.12 3.13
C VAL A 33 3.54 1.27 3.04
N SER A 34 2.73 2.30 3.33
CA SER A 34 3.16 3.68 3.23
C SER A 34 2.51 4.55 4.31
N GLY A 35 3.20 5.59 4.74
CA GLY A 35 2.66 6.52 5.73
C GLY A 35 3.73 6.96 6.71
N GLN A 36 3.32 7.30 7.92
CA GLN A 36 4.22 7.65 9.02
C GLN A 36 3.49 7.46 10.36
N LEU A 37 4.26 7.14 11.39
CA LEU A 37 3.82 6.98 12.77
C LEU A 37 4.65 7.93 13.63
N ALA A 38 4.02 8.85 14.36
CA ALA A 38 4.70 9.74 15.29
C ALA A 38 4.98 9.06 16.65
N SER A 39 4.38 7.90 16.93
CA SER A 39 4.60 7.10 18.13
C SER A 39 4.33 5.62 17.88
N LEU A 40 5.28 4.78 18.23
CA LEU A 40 5.16 3.33 18.02
C LEU A 40 4.40 2.60 19.14
N GLY A 41 4.00 3.29 20.21
CA GLY A 41 3.47 2.66 21.43
C GLY A 41 4.52 1.85 22.20
N SER A 42 4.07 0.94 23.06
CA SER A 42 4.96 0.08 23.87
C SER A 42 5.20 -1.27 23.21
N ALA A 43 6.44 -1.76 23.26
CA ALA A 43 6.75 -3.13 22.86
C ALA A 43 6.15 -4.13 23.85
N VAL A 44 5.62 -5.25 23.33
CA VAL A 44 4.96 -6.30 24.12
C VAL A 44 5.65 -7.66 24.01
N ALA A 45 6.39 -7.92 22.94
CA ALA A 45 7.08 -9.20 22.72
C ALA A 45 8.12 -9.11 21.59
N LEU A 46 8.87 -10.19 21.39
CA LEU A 46 9.68 -10.41 20.20
C LEU A 46 9.04 -11.47 19.32
N ALA A 47 8.85 -11.19 18.03
CA ALA A 47 8.50 -12.19 17.02
C ALA A 47 8.97 -11.74 15.66
N THR A 48 9.33 -12.70 14.83
CA THR A 48 9.98 -12.48 13.55
C THR A 48 9.05 -12.82 12.39
N CYS A 49 9.18 -12.10 11.28
CA CYS A 49 8.71 -12.61 10.00
C CYS A 49 9.88 -13.36 9.35
N ASP A 50 9.83 -14.69 9.37
CA ASP A 50 10.95 -15.55 8.92
C ASP A 50 10.97 -15.75 7.40
N VAL A 51 10.17 -14.98 6.66
CA VAL A 51 10.06 -15.07 5.20
C VAL A 51 10.10 -13.68 4.57
N ASN A 52 10.67 -13.60 3.37
CA ASN A 52 10.75 -12.37 2.57
C ASN A 52 9.36 -12.01 2.06
N GLY A 53 8.57 -11.32 2.87
CA GLY A 53 7.18 -10.99 2.58
C GLY A 53 6.22 -12.17 2.72
N ALA A 54 5.04 -11.88 3.24
CA ALA A 54 3.98 -12.86 3.43
C ALA A 54 2.61 -12.19 3.36
N LEU A 55 1.61 -12.93 2.87
CA LEU A 55 0.22 -12.53 2.94
C LEU A 55 -0.61 -13.77 3.32
N VAL A 56 -0.97 -13.85 4.59
CA VAL A 56 -1.67 -15.00 5.19
C VAL A 56 -3.03 -14.53 5.66
N SER A 57 -3.98 -14.44 4.73
CA SER A 57 -5.29 -13.86 5.01
C SER A 57 -6.11 -14.68 6.00
N SER A 58 -5.88 -16.00 6.07
CA SER A 58 -6.57 -16.92 6.99
C SER A 58 -6.35 -16.61 8.47
N VAL A 59 -5.22 -16.00 8.82
CA VAL A 59 -4.87 -15.57 10.19
C VAL A 59 -4.68 -14.06 10.31
N GLY A 60 -4.97 -13.33 9.22
CA GLY A 60 -4.78 -11.90 9.17
C GLY A 60 -3.32 -11.47 9.37
N ALA A 61 -2.36 -12.12 8.71
CA ALA A 61 -0.95 -11.71 8.76
C ALA A 61 -0.45 -11.15 7.42
N ILE A 62 0.29 -10.04 7.48
CA ILE A 62 0.97 -9.40 6.35
C ILE A 62 2.40 -9.12 6.78
N CYS A 63 3.36 -9.48 5.94
CA CYS A 63 4.73 -9.01 6.06
C CYS A 63 5.21 -8.38 4.76
N THR A 64 6.06 -7.36 4.89
CA THR A 64 6.88 -6.83 3.80
C THR A 64 8.35 -6.71 4.27
N GLY A 65 9.28 -6.66 3.33
CA GLY A 65 10.73 -6.57 3.61
C GLY A 65 11.46 -7.92 3.72
N THR A 66 12.76 -7.86 4.02
CA THR A 66 13.69 -9.00 3.99
C THR A 66 14.12 -9.51 5.37
N SER A 67 13.72 -8.81 6.45
CA SER A 67 14.33 -9.01 7.76
C SER A 67 13.30 -9.35 8.83
N ALA A 68 13.77 -10.11 9.82
CA ALA A 68 13.09 -10.32 11.08
C ALA A 68 12.91 -8.97 11.79
N VAL A 69 11.67 -8.50 11.87
CA VAL A 69 11.25 -7.50 12.84
C VAL A 69 11.37 -8.09 14.24
N THR A 70 11.79 -7.30 15.24
CA THR A 70 12.01 -7.79 16.61
C THR A 70 11.05 -7.18 17.62
N ASP A 71 10.48 -6.00 17.38
CA ASP A 71 9.68 -5.30 18.40
C ASP A 71 8.18 -5.38 18.08
N LEU A 72 7.48 -6.37 18.64
CA LEU A 72 6.03 -6.44 18.53
C LEU A 72 5.38 -5.39 19.40
N ARG A 73 4.33 -4.77 18.87
CA ARG A 73 3.53 -3.73 19.52
C ARG A 73 2.06 -4.09 19.41
N ALA A 74 1.31 -3.90 20.49
CA ALA A 74 -0.10 -4.28 20.53
C ALA A 74 -0.97 -3.32 19.70
N ILE A 75 -1.97 -3.88 19.03
CA ILE A 75 -2.98 -3.13 18.28
C ILE A 75 -4.38 -3.65 18.61
N ASN A 76 -5.37 -2.78 18.47
CA ASN A 76 -6.78 -3.13 18.65
C ASN A 76 -7.53 -2.91 17.34
N GLY A 77 -8.28 -3.90 16.89
CA GLY A 77 -9.03 -3.83 15.63
C GLY A 77 -9.62 -5.18 15.24
N PRO A 78 -10.03 -5.34 13.97
CA PRO A 78 -10.52 -6.61 13.45
C PRO A 78 -9.50 -7.75 13.61
N THR A 79 -9.96 -8.98 13.79
CA THR A 79 -9.10 -10.17 13.95
C THR A 79 -8.63 -10.78 12.63
N GLY A 80 -8.89 -10.14 11.49
CA GLY A 80 -8.50 -10.66 10.19
C GLY A 80 -8.88 -9.74 9.04
N PHE A 81 -8.53 -10.17 7.83
CA PHE A 81 -8.77 -9.39 6.60
C PHE A 81 -9.92 -9.93 5.75
N GLY A 82 -10.49 -11.08 6.13
CA GLY A 82 -11.61 -11.71 5.40
C GLY A 82 -11.21 -12.59 4.21
N GLY A 83 -9.92 -12.74 3.91
CA GLY A 83 -9.44 -13.68 2.90
C GLY A 83 -9.19 -15.09 3.47
N THR A 84 -8.97 -16.07 2.58
CA THR A 84 -8.89 -17.50 2.95
C THR A 84 -7.58 -18.16 2.54
N ALA A 85 -6.75 -17.49 1.75
CA ALA A 85 -5.52 -18.05 1.21
C ALA A 85 -4.27 -17.55 1.95
N SER A 86 -3.15 -18.22 1.67
CA SER A 86 -1.85 -17.97 2.29
C SER A 86 -0.75 -18.03 1.24
N PHE A 87 0.02 -16.94 1.12
CA PHE A 87 1.25 -16.88 0.34
C PHE A 87 2.42 -16.55 1.26
N LEU A 88 3.39 -17.45 1.28
CA LEU A 88 4.62 -17.31 2.05
C LEU A 88 5.79 -17.13 1.08
N GLY A 89 6.64 -16.14 1.33
CA GLY A 89 7.74 -15.81 0.44
C GLY A 89 7.25 -15.08 -0.79
N ALA A 90 7.25 -13.75 -0.71
CA ALA A 90 7.05 -12.90 -1.88
C ALA A 90 8.18 -13.11 -2.90
N ASP A 91 7.86 -13.04 -4.19
CA ASP A 91 8.84 -13.12 -5.28
C ASP A 91 9.84 -11.97 -5.24
N SER A 92 9.42 -10.81 -4.75
CA SER A 92 10.31 -9.67 -4.49
C SER A 92 9.79 -8.81 -3.36
N VAL A 93 10.71 -8.17 -2.65
CA VAL A 93 10.44 -7.19 -1.60
C VAL A 93 11.32 -5.96 -1.79
N SER A 94 10.85 -4.81 -1.35
CA SER A 94 11.62 -3.56 -1.38
C SER A 94 11.27 -2.70 -0.20
N GLY A 95 12.28 -2.07 0.41
CA GLY A 95 12.13 -1.20 1.58
C GLY A 95 12.32 -1.91 2.93
N PRO A 96 12.16 -1.16 4.04
CA PRO A 96 12.25 -1.66 5.41
C PRO A 96 11.20 -2.73 5.73
N SER A 97 11.41 -3.50 6.79
CA SER A 97 10.50 -4.58 7.15
C SER A 97 9.25 -4.08 7.90
N PHE A 98 8.11 -4.70 7.64
CA PHE A 98 6.86 -4.43 8.36
C PHE A 98 6.11 -5.74 8.56
N LEU A 99 5.46 -5.88 9.72
CA LEU A 99 4.59 -7.00 10.06
C LEU A 99 3.28 -6.43 10.62
N LEU A 100 2.16 -6.93 10.12
CA LEU A 100 0.86 -6.80 10.75
C LEU A 100 0.33 -8.22 10.98
N ALA A 101 -0.07 -8.53 12.21
CA ALA A 101 -0.76 -9.77 12.55
C ALA A 101 -2.03 -9.44 13.34
N ALA A 102 -3.15 -9.33 12.63
CA ALA A 102 -4.46 -9.00 13.18
C ALA A 102 -4.97 -10.05 14.18
N ASN A 103 -4.55 -11.30 14.02
CA ASN A 103 -4.80 -12.39 14.96
C ASN A 103 -3.53 -13.23 15.13
N PHE A 104 -2.58 -12.63 15.84
CA PHE A 104 -1.46 -13.38 16.37
C PHE A 104 -2.02 -14.21 17.53
N LEU A 105 -1.97 -15.55 17.38
CA LEU A 105 -2.36 -16.62 18.32
C LEU A 105 -2.85 -16.16 19.70
N THR A 106 -3.90 -16.82 20.21
CA THR A 106 -4.53 -16.75 21.55
C THR A 106 -3.69 -16.34 22.78
N LEU A 107 -2.37 -16.31 22.69
CA LEU A 107 -1.37 -15.81 23.64
C LEU A 107 -1.54 -14.33 24.06
N TYR A 108 -1.95 -13.41 23.16
CA TYR A 108 -2.01 -11.97 23.48
C TYR A 108 -3.41 -11.36 23.49
N GLY A 109 -4.43 -12.12 23.08
CA GLY A 109 -5.83 -11.66 23.02
C GLY A 109 -6.09 -10.43 22.12
N SER A 110 -5.07 -9.96 21.39
CA SER A 110 -5.06 -8.75 20.59
C SER A 110 -4.12 -8.92 19.39
N GLY A 111 -4.33 -8.12 18.35
CA GLY A 111 -3.42 -8.10 17.21
C GLY A 111 -2.08 -7.48 17.60
N VAL A 112 -1.06 -7.74 16.78
CA VAL A 112 0.24 -7.07 16.89
C VAL A 112 0.69 -6.51 15.56
N TYR A 113 1.58 -5.54 15.61
CA TYR A 113 2.37 -5.12 14.46
C TYR A 113 3.83 -4.97 14.86
N SER A 114 4.70 -4.92 13.87
CA SER A 114 6.08 -4.50 14.03
C SER A 114 6.54 -3.73 12.82
N ILE A 115 7.53 -2.88 13.04
CA ILE A 115 8.13 -2.02 12.04
C ILE A 115 9.63 -2.13 12.19
N ASP A 116 10.34 -1.94 11.08
CA ASP A 116 11.80 -2.03 11.03
C ASP A 116 12.46 -1.25 12.18
N PRO A 117 13.43 -1.84 12.91
CA PRO A 117 14.12 -1.16 14.00
C PRO A 117 14.83 0.14 13.58
N SER A 118 15.14 0.31 12.29
CA SER A 118 15.72 1.56 11.78
C SER A 118 14.68 2.68 11.61
N TYR A 119 13.39 2.42 11.83
CA TYR A 119 12.34 3.41 11.67
C TYR A 119 12.42 4.49 12.76
N SER A 120 12.54 5.75 12.34
CA SER A 120 12.41 6.90 13.24
C SER A 120 10.99 7.43 13.26
N ALA A 121 10.43 7.63 14.46
CA ALA A 121 9.09 8.21 14.62
C ALA A 121 8.95 9.55 13.85
N GLY A 122 7.87 9.69 13.10
CA GLY A 122 7.58 10.85 12.25
C GLY A 122 8.26 10.82 10.88
N SER A 123 9.11 9.83 10.59
CA SER A 123 9.68 9.66 9.25
C SER A 123 8.72 8.94 8.31
N PRO A 124 8.77 9.21 6.99
CA PRO A 124 8.04 8.43 6.01
C PRO A 124 8.48 6.97 6.01
N PHE A 125 7.51 6.07 5.99
CA PHE A 125 7.71 4.64 5.80
C PHE A 125 7.23 4.23 4.41
N LEU A 126 8.01 3.43 3.69
CA LEU A 126 7.67 2.91 2.37
C LEU A 126 8.24 1.50 2.21
N SER A 127 7.38 0.48 2.20
CA SER A 127 7.76 -0.92 2.03
C SER A 127 6.82 -1.63 1.06
N SER A 128 7.31 -2.69 0.43
CA SER A 128 6.52 -3.47 -0.52
C SER A 128 6.91 -4.94 -0.58
N ALA A 129 5.94 -5.78 -0.96
CA ALA A 129 6.11 -7.17 -1.33
C ALA A 129 5.27 -7.48 -2.57
N THR A 130 5.85 -8.20 -3.54
CA THR A 130 5.17 -8.59 -4.79
C THR A 130 5.08 -10.10 -4.87
N PHE A 131 3.89 -10.59 -5.17
CA PHE A 131 3.56 -12.00 -5.40
C PHE A 131 3.17 -12.18 -6.87
N ASN A 132 3.97 -12.91 -7.63
CA ASN A 132 3.77 -13.13 -9.05
C ASN A 132 2.62 -14.14 -9.28
N ASN A 133 1.98 -14.01 -10.44
CA ASN A 133 0.93 -14.94 -10.90
C ASN A 133 -0.21 -15.13 -9.88
N THR A 134 -0.53 -14.06 -9.16
CA THR A 134 -1.44 -14.06 -8.02
C THR A 134 -2.34 -12.83 -8.10
N SER A 135 -3.55 -12.92 -7.56
CA SER A 135 -4.50 -11.82 -7.49
C SER A 135 -5.20 -11.71 -6.12
N LEU A 136 -5.86 -10.58 -5.88
CA LEU A 136 -6.76 -10.35 -4.74
C LEU A 136 -7.87 -11.39 -4.69
N ALA A 137 -8.45 -11.73 -5.84
CA ALA A 137 -9.48 -12.75 -5.93
C ALA A 137 -8.96 -14.14 -5.50
N ALA A 138 -7.72 -14.48 -5.87
CA ALA A 138 -7.07 -15.71 -5.40
C ALA A 138 -6.81 -15.70 -3.88
N GLN A 139 -6.72 -14.51 -3.27
CA GLN A 139 -6.65 -14.33 -1.82
C GLN A 139 -8.01 -14.40 -1.11
N GLY A 140 -9.11 -14.45 -1.86
CA GLY A 140 -10.47 -14.41 -1.31
C GLY A 140 -11.02 -13.00 -1.07
N PHE A 141 -10.30 -11.96 -1.48
CA PHE A 141 -10.84 -10.60 -1.45
C PHE A 141 -11.81 -10.41 -2.62
N THR A 142 -13.11 -10.28 -2.30
CA THR A 142 -14.18 -10.10 -3.29
C THR A 142 -14.71 -8.67 -3.36
N SER A 143 -14.36 -7.82 -2.38
CA SER A 143 -14.73 -6.40 -2.34
C SER A 143 -13.49 -5.52 -2.37
N LEU A 144 -13.61 -4.39 -3.07
CA LEU A 144 -12.60 -3.32 -3.08
C LEU A 144 -12.98 -2.26 -2.03
N GLY A 145 -11.97 -1.58 -1.48
CA GLY A 145 -12.13 -0.51 -0.50
C GLY A 145 -11.43 -0.79 0.84
N PRO A 146 -11.85 -0.10 1.92
CA PRO A 146 -11.29 -0.31 3.24
C PRO A 146 -11.68 -1.68 3.78
N VAL A 147 -10.69 -2.44 4.26
CA VAL A 147 -10.88 -3.76 4.87
C VAL A 147 -10.92 -3.67 6.39
N GLY A 148 -10.02 -2.88 6.97
CA GLY A 148 -9.89 -2.78 8.42
C GLY A 148 -9.02 -1.61 8.84
N SER A 149 -9.20 -1.21 10.09
CA SER A 149 -8.36 -0.21 10.76
C SER A 149 -8.03 -0.72 12.16
N TRP A 150 -6.76 -0.61 12.53
CA TRP A 150 -6.24 -1.01 13.83
C TRP A 150 -5.65 0.20 14.53
N SER A 151 -6.06 0.44 15.78
CA SER A 151 -5.43 1.46 16.61
C SER A 151 -4.21 0.89 17.32
N ILE A 152 -3.13 1.68 17.40
CA ILE A 152 -1.91 1.30 18.11
C ILE A 152 -2.10 1.57 19.60
N SER A 153 -1.97 0.53 20.44
CA SER A 153 -2.20 0.62 21.88
C SER A 153 -1.31 1.67 22.54
N GLY A 154 -1.93 2.57 23.31
CA GLY A 154 -1.24 3.66 24.00
C GLY A 154 -0.94 4.87 23.12
N THR A 155 -1.48 4.94 21.90
CA THR A 155 -1.29 6.07 20.98
C THR A 155 -2.62 6.49 20.33
N SER A 156 -2.63 7.61 19.61
CA SER A 156 -3.76 8.04 18.79
C SER A 156 -3.69 7.53 17.35
N GLU A 157 -2.68 6.72 17.00
CA GLU A 157 -2.31 6.36 15.63
C GLU A 157 -3.04 5.12 15.15
N SER A 158 -3.13 4.96 13.83
CA SER A 158 -3.75 3.76 13.25
C SER A 158 -2.99 3.19 12.06
N ILE A 159 -3.22 1.90 11.86
CA ILE A 159 -2.84 1.14 10.67
C ILE A 159 -4.12 0.85 9.91
N ASN A 160 -4.18 1.21 8.64
CA ASN A 160 -5.36 1.02 7.79
C ASN A 160 -5.02 0.06 6.65
N LEU A 161 -5.91 -0.88 6.36
CA LEU A 161 -5.79 -1.81 5.24
C LEU A 161 -6.83 -1.49 4.18
N PHE A 162 -6.37 -1.32 2.95
CA PHE A 162 -7.18 -1.09 1.76
C PHE A 162 -6.90 -2.16 0.72
N VAL A 163 -7.96 -2.56 0.04
CA VAL A 163 -7.89 -3.43 -1.14
C VAL A 163 -8.30 -2.60 -2.34
N GLY A 164 -7.47 -2.60 -3.38
CA GLY A 164 -7.71 -1.82 -4.58
C GLY A 164 -7.25 -2.56 -5.83
N GLN A 165 -7.87 -2.23 -6.95
CA GLN A 165 -7.38 -2.66 -8.24
C GLN A 165 -6.80 -1.42 -8.92
N VAL A 166 -5.53 -1.49 -9.35
CA VAL A 166 -5.00 -0.43 -10.20
C VAL A 166 -5.66 -0.60 -11.57
N PRO A 167 -6.29 0.45 -12.13
CA PRO A 167 -6.76 0.40 -13.50
C PRO A 167 -5.57 -0.03 -14.36
N GLY A 168 -5.69 -1.18 -15.02
CA GLY A 168 -4.60 -1.75 -15.80
C GLY A 168 -4.01 -0.71 -16.74
N PRO A 169 -2.72 -0.83 -17.12
CA PRO A 169 -2.04 0.15 -17.95
C PRO A 169 -2.96 0.51 -19.11
N LEU A 170 -3.39 1.78 -19.13
CA LEU A 170 -4.33 2.28 -20.14
C LEU A 170 -3.88 1.73 -21.49
N PRO A 171 -4.76 1.04 -22.24
CA PRO A 171 -4.38 0.43 -23.50
C PRO A 171 -3.59 1.46 -24.29
N LEU A 172 -2.33 1.17 -24.59
CA LEU A 172 -1.42 2.13 -25.25
C LEU A 172 -2.01 2.65 -26.57
N LEU A 173 -2.97 1.91 -27.13
CA LEU A 173 -3.82 2.30 -28.25
C LEU A 173 -4.58 3.62 -27.99
N GLY A 174 -5.11 3.85 -26.79
CA GLY A 174 -5.76 5.11 -26.39
C GLY A 174 -4.78 6.27 -26.22
N ALA A 175 -3.60 6.01 -25.64
CA ALA A 175 -2.54 7.02 -25.54
C ALA A 175 -2.08 7.47 -26.95
N GLY A 176 -1.93 6.54 -27.88
CA GLY A 176 -1.63 6.85 -29.28
C GLY A 176 -2.66 7.79 -29.94
N ALA A 177 -3.96 7.57 -29.68
CA ALA A 177 -5.02 8.44 -30.17
C ALA A 177 -4.96 9.85 -29.55
N ALA A 178 -4.68 9.96 -28.25
CA ALA A 178 -4.53 11.25 -27.57
C ALA A 178 -3.33 12.05 -28.11
N PHE A 179 -2.17 11.40 -28.31
CA PHE A 179 -1.01 12.04 -28.93
C PHE A 179 -1.25 12.40 -30.40
N GLY A 180 -1.97 11.56 -31.15
CA GLY A 180 -2.39 11.85 -32.52
C GLY A 180 -3.30 13.08 -32.63
N TRP A 181 -4.28 13.21 -31.74
CA TRP A 181 -5.16 14.37 -31.67
C TRP A 181 -4.40 15.65 -31.31
N SER A 182 -3.43 15.58 -30.38
CA SER A 182 -2.58 16.73 -30.02
C SER A 182 -1.76 17.28 -31.21
N ARG A 183 -1.29 16.39 -32.11
CA ARG A 183 -0.57 16.80 -33.33
C ARG A 183 -1.51 17.48 -34.32
N ARG A 184 -2.74 16.98 -34.47
CA ARG A 184 -3.75 17.58 -35.34
C ARG A 184 -4.20 18.96 -34.84
N LEU A 185 -4.36 19.12 -33.53
CA LEU A 185 -4.76 20.40 -32.92
C LEU A 185 -3.68 21.47 -33.11
N ARG A 186 -2.40 21.13 -32.87
CA ARG A 186 -1.28 22.06 -33.10
C ARG A 186 -1.21 22.57 -34.54
N ARG A 187 -1.46 21.71 -35.54
CA ARG A 187 -1.52 22.14 -36.95
C ARG A 187 -2.61 23.18 -37.23
N ARG A 188 -3.77 23.08 -36.56
CA ARG A 188 -4.87 24.02 -36.76
C ARG A 188 -4.58 25.40 -36.18
N ILE A 189 -3.93 25.46 -35.01
CA ILE A 189 -3.60 26.73 -34.34
C ILE A 189 -2.56 27.52 -35.15
N SER A 190 -1.54 26.85 -35.71
CA SER A 190 -0.54 27.53 -36.53
C SER A 190 -1.10 28.09 -37.85
N ALA A 191 -2.20 27.54 -38.36
CA ALA A 191 -2.82 27.99 -39.61
C ALA A 191 -3.65 29.27 -39.46
N SER A 192 -4.13 29.61 -38.26
CA SER A 192 -5.01 30.76 -38.02
C SER A 192 -4.30 32.10 -37.74
N VAL A 193 -2.96 32.15 -37.76
CA VAL A 193 -2.16 33.35 -37.40
C VAL A 193 -1.76 34.20 -38.61
N ILE A 194 -2.11 33.81 -39.84
CA ILE A 194 -1.69 34.53 -41.05
C ILE A 194 -2.91 34.97 -41.87
N THR A 195 -3.51 36.10 -41.48
CA THR A 195 -4.33 36.89 -42.40
C THR A 195 -3.85 38.34 -42.32
N PRO A 196 -2.95 38.79 -43.23
CA PRO A 196 -2.57 40.19 -43.32
C PRO A 196 -3.77 41.04 -43.82
N PRO A 197 -3.89 42.30 -43.39
CA PRO A 197 -4.92 43.22 -43.85
C PRO A 197 -4.74 43.51 -45.34
N GLN A 198 -5.81 43.33 -46.13
CA GLN A 198 -5.84 43.82 -47.51
C GLN A 198 -6.01 45.34 -47.48
N ALA A 199 -5.07 46.01 -48.14
CA ALA A 199 -5.11 47.43 -48.47
C ALA A 199 -6.04 47.69 -49.67
#